data_AF-A0A7C6Y9D0-F1
#
_entry.id   AF-A0A7C6Y9D0-F1
#
_cell.length_a   1.000
_cell.length_b   1.000
_cell.length_c   1.000
_cell.angle_alpha   90.00
_cell.angle_beta   90.00
_cell.angle_gamma   90.00
#
_symmetry.space_group_name_H-M   'P 1'
#
loop_
_entity.id
_entity.type
_entity.pdbx_description
1 polymer ?
#
loop_
_entity_poly.entity_id
_entity_poly.type
_entity_poly.pdbx_seq_one_letter_code
_entity_poly.pdbx_strand_id
1 'polypeptide(L)' 'MTGQPHPSPKPVKDASTVMVLRDTDRGPEVFAVRRVRGMAFAGGMTVFPGGGVDAADDDPDVAWTGPAPEWWAER' A
#
# COMPACT_ATOMS: atom_id res chain seq x y z
N MET A 1 -5.21 1.68 43.47
CA MET A 1 -4.87 1.34 42.06
C MET A 1 -5.49 2.40 41.17
N THR A 2 -4.76 3.46 40.83
CA THR A 2 -5.23 4.45 39.86
C THR A 2 -5.00 3.87 38.46
N GLY A 3 -6.09 3.56 37.74
CA GLY A 3 -6.00 3.11 36.36
C GLY A 3 -5.37 4.21 35.51
N GLN A 4 -4.27 3.89 34.82
CA GLN A 4 -3.72 4.78 33.80
C GLN A 4 -4.79 4.99 32.72
N PRO A 5 -5.07 6.23 32.27
CA PRO A 5 -6.02 6.45 31.20
C PRO A 5 -5.54 5.74 29.94
N HIS A 6 -6.42 4.93 29.33
CA HIS A 6 -6.13 4.36 28.02
C HIS A 6 -6.00 5.50 26.99
N PRO A 7 -4.98 5.48 26.12
CA PRO A 7 -4.88 6.46 25.06
C PRO A 7 -6.13 6.37 24.18
N SER A 8 -6.67 7.53 23.79
CA SER A 8 -7.78 7.56 22.86
C SER A 8 -7.36 6.88 21.54
N PRO A 9 -8.24 6.07 20.93
CA PRO A 9 -7.96 5.46 19.64
C PRO A 9 -7.61 6.53 18.61
N LYS A 10 -6.51 6.35 17.90
CA LYS A 10 -6.22 7.20 16.73
C LYS A 10 -7.21 6.83 15.62
N PRO A 11 -7.73 7.80 14.85
CA PRO A 11 -8.52 7.50 13.66
C PRO A 11 -7.76 6.56 12.73
N VAL A 12 -8.46 5.53 12.25
CA VAL A 12 -7.94 4.66 11.20
C VAL A 12 -7.83 5.49 9.92
N LYS A 13 -6.74 5.31 9.18
CA LYS A 13 -6.53 5.96 7.89
C LYS A 13 -6.64 4.91 6.81
N ASP A 14 -7.36 5.24 5.75
CA ASP A 14 -7.39 4.41 4.55
C ASP A 14 -6.00 4.34 3.93
N ALA A 15 -5.66 3.15 3.46
CA ALA A 15 -4.35 2.86 2.89
C ALA A 15 -4.48 1.78 1.82
N SER A 16 -3.59 1.86 0.83
CA SER A 16 -3.47 0.86 -0.23
C SER A 16 -2.05 0.30 -0.27
N THR A 17 -1.94 -0.97 -0.65
CA THR A 17 -0.67 -1.70 -0.79
C THR A 17 -0.69 -2.49 -2.08
N VAL A 18 0.38 -2.39 -2.87
CA VAL A 18 0.52 -3.06 -4.16
C VAL A 18 1.59 -4.14 -4.05
N MET A 19 1.23 -5.37 -4.42
CA MET A 19 2.19 -6.45 -4.61
C MET A 19 2.47 -6.59 -6.10
N VAL A 20 3.71 -6.31 -6.51
CA VAL A 20 4.15 -6.54 -7.89
C VAL A 20 4.79 -7.92 -7.94
N LEU A 21 4.15 -8.83 -8.67
CA LEU A 21 4.59 -10.21 -8.79
C LEU A 21 5.27 -10.47 -10.14
N ARG A 22 6.16 -11.45 -10.16
CA ARG A 22 6.63 -12.09 -11.38
C ARG A 22 6.70 -13.59 -11.20
N ASP A 23 6.43 -14.34 -12.25
CA ASP A 23 6.64 -15.79 -12.27
C ASP A 23 8.12 -16.12 -12.43
N THR A 24 8.56 -17.21 -11.80
CA THR A 24 9.90 -17.79 -11.98
C THR A 24 9.81 -19.32 -11.94
N ASP A 25 10.85 -20.01 -12.39
CA ASP A 25 10.95 -21.48 -12.31
C ASP A 25 10.93 -22.03 -10.86
N ARG A 26 11.10 -21.15 -9.86
CA ARG A 26 11.10 -21.48 -8.43
C ARG A 26 9.81 -21.08 -7.73
N GLY A 27 8.82 -20.57 -8.46
CA GLY A 27 7.58 -20.00 -7.95
C GLY A 27 7.52 -18.47 -8.09
N PRO A 28 6.40 -17.84 -7.70
CA PRO A 28 6.24 -16.40 -7.81
C PRO A 28 7.18 -15.66 -6.86
N GLU A 29 7.77 -14.58 -7.35
CA GLU A 29 8.52 -13.61 -6.56
C GLU A 29 7.73 -12.31 -6.44
N VAL A 30 7.93 -11.58 -5.34
CA VAL A 30 7.27 -10.30 -5.09
C VAL A 30 8.29 -9.20 -4.81
N PHE A 31 8.06 -8.03 -5.41
CA PHE A 31 8.91 -6.86 -5.18
C PHE A 31 8.64 -6.25 -3.79
N ALA A 32 9.70 -6.10 -2.99
CA ALA A 32 9.65 -5.46 -1.68
C ALA A 32 10.76 -4.42 -1.53
N VAL A 33 10.52 -3.41 -0.70
CA VAL A 33 11.46 -2.32 -0.42
C VAL A 33 11.84 -2.30 1.06
N ARG A 34 13.07 -1.89 1.35
CA ARG A 34 13.54 -1.63 2.71
C ARG A 34 13.40 -0.13 3.01
N ARG A 35 12.57 0.22 3.98
CA ARG A 35 12.41 1.63 4.42
C ARG A 35 13.72 2.15 4.99
N VAL A 36 14.06 3.42 4.70
CA VAL A 36 15.24 4.05 5.31
C VAL A 36 15.07 4.12 6.82
N ARG A 37 16.16 3.90 7.57
CA ARG A 37 16.08 3.76 9.04
C ARG A 37 15.60 5.02 9.75
N GLY A 38 15.87 6.20 9.19
CA GLY A 38 15.49 7.50 9.79
C GLY A 38 14.01 7.86 9.68
N MET A 39 13.16 7.03 9.06
CA MET A 39 11.72 7.30 8.98
C MET A 39 11.04 7.21 10.35
N ALA A 40 10.22 8.20 10.67
CA ALA A 40 9.50 8.29 11.96
C ALA A 40 8.54 7.12 12.23
N PHE A 41 8.13 6.39 11.19
CA PHE A 41 7.28 5.20 11.30
C PHE A 41 7.83 4.06 10.44
N ALA A 42 7.88 2.85 11.02
CA ALA A 42 8.34 1.63 10.37
C ALA A 42 9.72 1.77 9.68
N GLY A 43 10.61 2.62 10.20
CA GLY A 43 11.97 2.80 9.68
C GLY A 43 12.74 1.47 9.70
N GLY A 44 13.40 1.13 8.60
CA GLY A 44 14.10 -0.13 8.50
C GLY A 44 13.20 -1.37 8.42
N MET A 45 11.91 -1.26 8.10
CA MET A 45 11.08 -2.44 7.80
C MET A 45 11.19 -2.82 6.32
N THR A 46 11.04 -4.12 6.02
CA THR A 46 10.81 -4.60 4.65
C THR A 46 9.30 -4.58 4.40
N VAL A 47 8.88 -3.87 3.36
CA VAL A 47 7.46 -3.60 3.07
C VAL A 47 7.19 -3.73 1.57
N PHE A 48 5.93 -3.92 1.22
CA PHE A 48 5.47 -3.71 -0.16
C PHE A 48 5.28 -2.21 -0.44
N PRO A 49 5.39 -1.77 -1.70
CA PRO A 49 4.99 -0.43 -2.09
C PRO A 49 3.53 -0.13 -1.69
N GLY A 50 3.30 1.08 -1.18
CA GLY A 50 1.98 1.48 -0.70
C GLY A 50 2.04 2.79 0.07
N GLY A 51 0.88 3.25 0.52
CA GLY A 51 0.71 4.53 1.18
C GLY A 51 -0.70 4.73 1.72
N GLY A 52 -0.91 5.87 2.39
CA GLY A 52 -2.27 6.34 2.68
C GLY A 52 -2.97 6.73 1.38
N VAL A 53 -4.28 6.52 1.34
CA VAL A 53 -5.12 7.00 0.24
C VAL A 53 -5.16 8.54 0.30
N ASP A 54 -4.98 9.18 -0.85
CA ASP A 54 -5.14 10.63 -1.02
C ASP A 54 -6.58 10.95 -1.44
N ALA A 55 -7.08 12.14 -1.13
CA ALA A 55 -8.43 12.55 -1.54
C ALA A 55 -8.60 12.56 -3.07
N ALA A 56 -7.51 12.77 -3.82
CA ALA A 56 -7.52 12.72 -5.27
C ALA A 56 -7.71 11.30 -5.84
N ASP A 57 -7.55 10.24 -5.04
CA ASP A 57 -7.76 8.86 -5.50
C ASP A 57 -9.24 8.57 -5.80
N ASP A 58 -10.17 9.38 -5.28
CA ASP A 58 -11.62 9.30 -5.51
C ASP A 58 -12.12 10.20 -6.66
N ASP A 59 -11.22 10.88 -7.40
CA ASP A 59 -11.61 11.78 -8.49
C ASP A 59 -12.12 11.00 -9.72
N PRO A 60 -13.42 11.13 -10.09
CA PRO A 60 -14.01 10.39 -11.20
C PRO A 60 -13.53 10.87 -12.57
N ASP A 61 -12.92 12.06 -12.66
CA ASP A 61 -12.44 12.65 -13.91
C ASP A 61 -10.99 12.26 -14.23
N VAL A 62 -10.34 11.44 -13.39
CA VAL A 62 -9.00 10.90 -13.65
C VAL A 62 -9.03 10.03 -14.91
N ALA A 63 -8.35 10.50 -15.96
CA ALA A 63 -8.30 9.81 -17.24
C ALA A 63 -7.57 8.45 -17.12
N TRP A 64 -8.18 7.42 -17.71
CA TRP A 64 -7.58 6.10 -17.80
C TRP A 64 -6.26 6.13 -18.58
N THR A 65 -5.23 5.52 -18.03
CA THR A 65 -3.93 5.35 -18.70
C THR A 65 -3.62 3.87 -18.85
N GLY A 66 -3.51 3.40 -20.10
CA GLY A 66 -3.19 2.02 -20.43
C GLY A 66 -4.19 1.39 -21.41
N PRO A 67 -4.11 0.07 -21.64
CA PRO A 67 -5.08 -0.67 -22.44
C PRO A 67 -6.49 -0.53 -21.86
N ALA A 68 -7.52 -0.54 -22.71
CA ALA A 68 -8.90 -0.47 -22.25
C ALA A 68 -9.22 -1.59 -21.22
N PRO A 69 -10.13 -1.37 -20.25
CA PRO A 69 -10.42 -2.35 -19.20
C PRO A 69 -10.73 -3.76 -19.74
N GLU A 70 -11.37 -3.86 -20.91
CA GLU A 70 -11.73 -5.10 -21.58
C GLU A 70 -10.49 -5.95 -21.93
N TRP A 71 -9.36 -5.30 -22.26
CA TRP A 71 -8.10 -5.98 -22.54
C TRP A 71 -7.58 -6.79 -21.34
N TRP A 72 -7.85 -6.30 -20.12
CA TRP A 72 -7.49 -7.00 -18.89
C TRP A 72 -8.51 -8.09 -18.53
N ALA A 73 -9.78 -7.90 -18.85
CA ALA A 73 -10.83 -8.88 -18.56
C ALA A 73 -10.70 -10.17 -19.41
N GLU A 74 -10.07 -10.08 -20.58
CA GLU A 74 -9.84 -11.21 -21.48
C GLU A 74 -8.58 -12.04 -21.13
N ARG A 75 -7.83 -11.66 -20.10
CA ARG A 75 -6.51 -12.23 -19.77
C ARG A 75 -6.49 -12.95 -18.42
#